data_AF-A0AAD4FBY4-F1
#
_entry.id   AF-A0AAD4FBY4-F1
#
_cell.length_a   1.000
_cell.length_b   1.000
_cell.length_c   1.000
_cell.angle_alpha   90.00
_cell.angle_beta   90.00
_cell.angle_gamma   90.00
#
_symmetry.space_group_name_H-M   'P 1'
#
loop_
_entity.id
_entity.type
_entity.pdbx_description
1 polymer ?
#
loop_
_entity_poly.entity_id
_entity_poly.type
_entity_poly.pdbx_seq_one_letter_code
_entity_poly.pdbx_strand_id
1 'polypeptide(L)'
;MSSTPGTPTSPSNQLNKPVFTPAQLEARAILTHLLTLLSNPTPHAATTTTTTHPHTKYSVWINSHSIPALTTSLYSLIRPQLWHLLSTRLSLDALKSLGGDLRHEGRAIYLNGILGVDKRLRIYVGQSGNLRQRVGQHLNFRYRRDHPSVHYWALEWSVYNVFGVLALIPPAERHGGMGLAGLERLDLVMNVLEMWMCLVFRSLPCATLVDWLPDDGLVDKGRRMAKEGVVGGLNVASPLDQGVEGKDMPFVDLSEETDPVVQEYLREMKRRKGGEVEVVKVKIGDGDMEVDEEERARRKKMYAEKARRYQRRRDTDIVIPQWVFLGALA
;
A
#
# COMPACT_ATOMS: atom_id res chain seq x y z
N MET A 1 54.63 23.99 53.13
CA MET A 1 53.90 22.87 52.49
C MET A 1 52.46 23.32 52.33
N SER A 2 52.08 23.75 51.12
CA SER A 2 50.75 24.28 50.79
C SER A 2 50.06 23.25 49.90
N SER A 3 48.97 22.65 50.37
CA SER A 3 48.17 21.68 49.63
C SER A 3 46.88 22.33 49.17
N THR A 4 46.73 22.49 47.85
CA THR A 4 45.52 22.94 47.16
C THR A 4 44.41 21.86 47.21
N PRO A 5 43.13 22.24 47.34
CA PRO A 5 42.01 21.31 47.25
C PRO A 5 41.66 21.02 45.79
N GLY A 6 41.55 19.73 45.45
CA GLY A 6 41.12 19.26 44.15
C GLY A 6 39.63 19.52 43.92
N THR A 7 39.32 20.12 42.77
CA THR A 7 37.99 20.32 42.22
C THR A 7 37.30 18.98 41.94
N PRO A 8 36.00 18.79 42.28
CA PRO A 8 35.27 17.61 41.86
C PRO A 8 34.97 17.69 40.36
N THR A 9 35.48 16.73 39.60
CA THR A 9 35.13 16.49 38.20
C THR A 9 33.66 16.11 38.10
N SER A 10 32.86 16.94 37.43
CA SER A 10 31.49 16.62 37.01
C SER A 10 31.46 15.32 36.20
N PRO A 11 30.47 14.43 36.41
CA PRO A 11 30.30 13.26 35.57
C PRO A 11 29.92 13.70 34.16
N SER A 12 30.62 13.15 33.16
CA SER A 12 30.33 13.37 31.77
C SER A 12 28.89 12.95 31.46
N ASN A 13 28.15 13.84 30.80
CA ASN A 13 26.90 13.52 30.13
C ASN A 13 27.20 12.46 29.05
N GLN A 14 27.11 11.18 29.41
CA GLN A 14 26.92 10.13 28.41
C GLN A 14 25.56 10.38 27.78
N LEU A 15 25.60 10.93 26.58
CA LEU A 15 24.45 11.06 25.70
C LEU A 15 23.83 9.66 25.54
N ASN A 16 22.70 9.42 26.22
CA ASN A 16 21.95 8.17 26.12
C ASN A 16 21.67 7.88 24.63
N LYS A 17 22.38 6.91 24.04
CA LYS A 17 22.02 6.42 22.71
C LYS A 17 20.59 5.87 22.80
N PRO A 18 19.69 6.25 21.88
CA PRO A 18 18.33 5.73 21.91
C PRO A 18 18.36 4.21 21.78
N VAL A 19 17.83 3.52 22.78
CA VAL A 19 17.70 2.06 22.77
C VAL A 19 16.49 1.73 21.89
N PHE A 20 16.75 1.17 20.71
CA PHE A 20 15.69 0.72 19.80
C PHE A 20 15.06 -0.58 20.29
N THR A 21 13.74 -0.72 20.15
CA THR A 21 13.05 -1.99 20.40
C THR A 21 13.40 -3.02 19.32
N PRO A 22 13.22 -4.34 19.57
CA PRO A 22 13.44 -5.36 18.54
C PRO A 22 12.67 -5.09 17.25
N ALA A 23 11.42 -4.66 17.33
CA ALA A 23 10.61 -4.29 16.18
C ALA A 23 11.18 -3.09 15.40
N GLN A 24 11.74 -2.10 16.10
CA GLN A 24 12.41 -0.97 15.46
C GLN A 24 13.71 -1.39 14.77
N LEU A 25 14.49 -2.29 15.38
CA LEU A 25 15.70 -2.84 14.77
C LEU A 25 15.37 -3.65 13.51
N GLU A 26 14.38 -4.53 13.57
CA GLU A 26 13.90 -5.31 12.42
C GLU A 26 13.44 -4.38 11.28
N ALA A 27 12.61 -3.38 11.58
CA ALA A 27 12.13 -2.43 10.58
C ALA A 27 13.28 -1.63 9.94
N ARG A 28 14.29 -1.23 10.72
CA ARG A 28 15.48 -0.53 10.21
C ARG A 28 16.37 -1.44 9.36
N ALA A 29 16.50 -2.72 9.71
CA ALA A 29 17.22 -3.71 8.92
C ALA A 29 16.56 -3.89 7.55
N ILE A 30 15.22 -4.05 7.53
CA ILE A 30 14.42 -4.12 6.30
C ILE A 30 14.63 -2.86 5.43
N LEU A 31 14.56 -1.66 6.02
CA LEU A 31 14.73 -0.41 5.26
C LEU A 31 16.14 -0.29 4.65
N THR A 32 17.16 -0.56 5.47
CA THR A 32 18.56 -0.51 5.01
C THR A 32 18.80 -1.50 3.88
N HIS A 33 18.30 -2.73 4.03
CA HIS A 33 18.37 -3.75 3.00
C HIS A 33 17.67 -3.32 1.70
N LEU A 34 16.43 -2.84 1.78
CA LEU A 34 15.66 -2.33 0.64
C LEU A 34 16.42 -1.23 -0.11
N LEU A 35 16.95 -0.23 0.61
CA LEU A 35 17.74 0.85 0.01
C LEU A 35 19.04 0.34 -0.63
N THR A 36 19.65 -0.72 -0.06
CA THR A 36 20.88 -1.32 -0.60
C THR A 36 20.62 -2.08 -1.90
N LEU A 37 19.50 -2.83 -1.97
CA LEU A 37 19.05 -3.48 -3.20
C LEU A 37 18.72 -2.46 -4.29
N LEU A 38 18.04 -1.38 -3.92
CA LEU A 38 17.68 -0.31 -4.85
C LEU A 38 18.89 0.52 -5.32
N SER A 39 19.94 0.66 -4.51
CA SER A 39 21.17 1.36 -4.91
C SER A 39 22.00 0.55 -5.90
N ASN A 40 21.97 -0.78 -5.80
CA ASN A 40 22.72 -1.71 -6.64
C ASN A 40 21.76 -2.69 -7.32
N PRO A 41 21.07 -2.29 -8.40
CA PRO A 41 20.15 -3.18 -9.09
C PRO A 41 20.92 -4.36 -9.70
N THR A 42 21.02 -5.47 -8.97
CA THR A 42 21.62 -6.71 -9.47
C THR A 42 20.68 -7.39 -10.47
N PRO A 43 21.19 -8.13 -11.47
CA PRO A 43 20.38 -8.87 -12.44
C PRO A 43 19.43 -9.92 -11.84
N HIS A 44 19.63 -10.35 -10.59
CA HIS A 44 18.74 -11.32 -9.93
C HIS A 44 17.34 -10.78 -9.59
N ALA A 45 17.18 -9.45 -9.49
CA ALA A 45 15.85 -8.83 -9.43
C ALA A 45 15.12 -8.85 -10.79
N ALA A 46 15.79 -9.30 -11.87
CA ALA A 46 15.26 -9.37 -13.23
C ALA A 46 14.80 -10.79 -13.64
N THR A 47 14.59 -11.70 -12.68
CA THR A 47 14.09 -13.06 -12.98
C THR A 47 12.62 -13.07 -13.40
N THR A 48 11.91 -11.96 -13.25
CA THR A 48 10.58 -11.76 -13.84
C THR A 48 10.76 -11.10 -15.21
N THR A 49 10.54 -11.89 -16.25
CA THR A 49 10.55 -11.53 -17.67
C THR A 49 9.83 -10.22 -17.97
N THR A 50 10.53 -9.08 -18.02
CA THR A 50 10.25 -7.96 -18.95
C THR A 50 11.33 -6.87 -18.88
N THR A 51 11.61 -6.36 -20.07
CA THR A 51 12.75 -5.54 -20.45
C THR A 51 12.54 -4.07 -20.08
N THR A 52 13.16 -3.60 -18.98
CA THR A 52 13.65 -2.21 -18.71
C THR A 52 13.85 -2.10 -17.20
N HIS A 53 15.04 -1.74 -16.73
CA HIS A 53 15.31 -1.58 -15.29
C HIS A 53 14.44 -0.46 -14.68
N PRO A 54 13.30 -0.75 -14.01
CA PRO A 54 12.38 0.28 -13.50
C PRO A 54 13.01 1.03 -12.32
N HIS A 55 14.11 0.48 -11.78
CA HIS A 55 14.69 0.92 -10.52
C HIS A 55 15.89 1.86 -10.64
N THR A 56 16.34 2.20 -11.85
CA THR A 56 17.47 3.14 -12.06
C THR A 56 17.22 4.51 -11.44
N LYS A 57 15.97 4.98 -11.44
CA LYS A 57 15.59 6.23 -10.77
C LYS A 57 15.83 6.20 -9.25
N TYR A 58 15.67 5.03 -8.61
CA TYR A 58 15.93 4.88 -7.18
C TYR A 58 17.42 4.85 -6.90
N SER A 59 18.23 4.16 -7.72
CA SER A 59 19.69 4.13 -7.49
C SER A 59 20.31 5.52 -7.56
N VAL A 60 19.92 6.33 -8.56
CA VAL A 60 20.36 7.74 -8.68
C VAL A 60 19.97 8.55 -7.45
N TRP A 61 18.71 8.44 -7.00
CA TRP A 61 18.19 9.16 -5.84
C TRP A 61 18.84 8.72 -4.51
N ILE A 62 19.15 7.43 -4.36
CA ILE A 62 19.82 6.90 -3.17
C ILE A 62 21.28 7.35 -3.12
N ASN A 63 21.96 7.30 -4.26
CA ASN A 63 23.36 7.70 -4.36
C ASN A 63 23.57 9.20 -4.13
N SER A 64 22.58 10.05 -4.42
CA SER A 64 22.67 11.50 -4.15
C SER A 64 22.48 11.87 -2.68
N HIS A 65 21.91 10.98 -1.85
CA HIS A 65 21.60 11.28 -0.44
C HIS A 65 22.32 10.40 0.57
N SER A 66 22.88 9.26 0.16
CA SER A 66 23.39 8.17 1.02
C SER A 66 22.29 7.40 1.77
N ILE A 67 22.53 6.09 1.94
CA ILE A 67 21.61 5.19 2.65
C ILE A 67 21.38 5.61 4.11
N PRO A 68 22.39 6.01 4.92
CA PRO A 68 22.17 6.41 6.30
C PRO A 68 21.26 7.65 6.46
N ALA A 69 21.42 8.66 5.58
CA ALA A 69 20.61 9.87 5.64
C ALA A 69 19.16 9.61 5.22
N LEU A 70 18.95 8.82 4.15
CA LEU A 70 17.62 8.40 3.73
C LEU A 70 16.94 7.52 4.78
N THR A 71 17.66 6.57 5.37
CA THR A 71 17.14 5.73 6.45
C THR A 71 16.65 6.59 7.61
N THR A 72 17.45 7.58 8.03
CA THR A 72 17.08 8.50 9.12
C THR A 72 15.85 9.32 8.75
N SER A 73 15.81 9.86 7.53
CA SER A 73 14.73 10.73 7.06
C SER A 73 13.41 9.94 6.92
N LEU A 74 13.42 8.81 6.22
CA LEU A 74 12.25 7.95 6.04
C LEU A 74 11.74 7.39 7.37
N TYR A 75 12.64 6.99 8.27
CA TYR A 75 12.26 6.52 9.60
C TYR A 75 11.58 7.62 10.43
N SER A 76 12.02 8.88 10.30
CA SER A 76 11.42 10.01 11.02
C SER A 76 9.99 10.35 10.58
N LEU A 77 9.58 9.93 9.38
CA LEU A 77 8.23 10.13 8.85
C LEU A 77 7.21 9.14 9.44
N ILE A 78 7.69 8.04 10.03
CA ILE A 78 6.83 7.00 10.59
C ILE A 78 6.25 7.47 11.92
N ARG A 79 4.95 7.25 12.08
CA ARG A 79 4.25 7.58 13.32
C ARG A 79 4.72 6.69 14.48
N PRO A 80 5.06 7.27 15.66
CA PRO A 80 5.58 6.49 16.80
C PRO A 80 4.65 5.37 17.28
N GLN A 81 3.32 5.52 17.11
CA GLN A 81 2.34 4.51 17.49
C GLN A 81 2.57 3.17 16.79
N LEU A 82 3.18 3.18 15.59
CA LEU A 82 3.54 1.96 14.89
C LEU A 82 4.53 1.10 15.66
N TRP A 83 5.52 1.72 16.30
CA TRP A 83 6.54 0.97 17.03
C TRP A 83 5.98 0.29 18.27
N HIS A 84 5.00 0.92 18.92
CA HIS A 84 4.26 0.29 20.00
C HIS A 84 3.45 -0.92 19.49
N LEU A 85 2.67 -0.74 18.41
CA LEU A 85 1.91 -1.83 17.80
C LEU A 85 2.80 -3.03 17.47
N LEU A 86 3.90 -2.82 16.76
CA LEU A 86 4.79 -3.91 16.31
C LEU A 86 5.52 -4.61 17.47
N SER A 87 5.59 -3.97 18.64
CA SER A 87 6.11 -4.59 19.86
C SER A 87 5.06 -5.44 20.60
N THR A 88 3.83 -5.48 20.10
CA THR A 88 2.72 -6.25 20.67
C THR A 88 2.24 -7.32 19.69
N ARG A 89 1.41 -8.26 20.18
CA ARG A 89 0.77 -9.24 19.31
C ARG A 89 -0.25 -8.53 18.41
N LEU A 90 -0.07 -8.64 17.10
CA LEU A 90 -1.00 -8.06 16.13
C LEU A 90 -2.41 -8.62 16.34
N SER A 91 -3.39 -7.74 16.27
CA SER A 91 -4.82 -8.06 16.29
C SER A 91 -5.59 -6.88 15.72
N LEU A 92 -6.84 -7.10 15.32
CA LEU A 92 -7.69 -6.01 14.83
C LEU A 92 -7.82 -4.88 15.87
N ASP A 93 -7.91 -5.21 17.15
CA ASP A 93 -8.03 -4.23 18.23
C ASP A 93 -6.75 -3.42 18.42
N ALA A 94 -5.58 -4.08 18.38
CA ALA A 94 -4.29 -3.40 18.42
C ALA A 94 -4.12 -2.43 17.24
N LEU A 95 -4.61 -2.78 16.04
CA LEU A 95 -4.54 -1.88 14.88
C LEU A 95 -5.33 -0.57 15.06
N LYS A 96 -6.36 -0.54 15.93
CA LYS A 96 -7.08 0.71 16.24
C LYS A 96 -6.18 1.75 16.90
N SER A 97 -5.14 1.33 17.61
CA SER A 97 -4.20 2.24 18.27
C SER A 97 -3.34 3.03 17.28
N LEU A 98 -3.18 2.54 16.04
CA LEU A 98 -2.56 3.31 14.99
C LEU A 98 -3.40 4.55 14.73
N GLY A 99 -4.71 4.37 14.50
CA GLY A 99 -5.67 5.43 14.22
C GLY A 99 -5.07 6.57 13.38
N GLY A 100 -5.41 7.80 13.73
CA GLY A 100 -4.84 9.01 13.12
C GLY A 100 -5.91 9.88 12.47
N ASP A 101 -5.48 11.00 11.90
CA ASP A 101 -6.39 11.89 11.18
C ASP A 101 -6.71 11.32 9.80
N LEU A 102 -7.75 10.47 9.73
CA LEU A 102 -8.26 9.94 8.46
C LEU A 102 -8.93 11.02 7.59
N ARG A 103 -9.12 12.24 8.11
CA ARG A 103 -9.62 13.39 7.36
C ARG A 103 -8.49 14.23 6.77
N HIS A 104 -7.24 13.84 6.98
CA HIS A 104 -6.09 14.52 6.41
C HIS A 104 -6.17 14.58 4.89
N GLU A 105 -6.00 15.77 4.32
CA GLU A 105 -6.13 16.01 2.86
C GLU A 105 -4.78 16.01 2.13
N GLY A 106 -3.70 15.62 2.81
CA GLY A 106 -2.36 15.50 2.24
C GLY A 106 -1.89 14.07 2.01
N ARG A 107 -0.59 13.97 1.73
CA ARG A 107 0.11 12.73 1.38
C ARG A 107 0.31 11.84 2.60
N ALA A 108 -0.03 10.57 2.48
CA ALA A 108 0.10 9.62 3.58
C ALA A 108 0.38 8.20 3.09
N ILE A 109 1.04 7.43 3.96
CA ILE A 109 1.02 5.97 3.92
C ILE A 109 0.01 5.51 4.97
N TYR A 110 -0.90 4.63 4.58
CA TYR A 110 -1.93 4.08 5.44
C TYR A 110 -1.94 2.56 5.36
N LEU A 111 -2.60 1.93 6.32
CA LEU A 111 -3.02 0.55 6.23
C LEU A 111 -4.53 0.42 6.38
N ASN A 112 -5.04 -0.70 5.88
CA ASN A 112 -6.38 -1.20 6.13
C ASN A 112 -6.26 -2.62 6.69
N GLY A 113 -6.55 -2.77 7.98
CA GLY A 113 -6.64 -4.05 8.66
C GLY A 113 -8.05 -4.62 8.52
N ILE A 114 -8.18 -5.81 7.96
CA ILE A 114 -9.46 -6.42 7.61
C ILE A 114 -9.60 -7.74 8.36
N LEU A 115 -10.66 -7.86 9.15
CA LEU A 115 -11.03 -9.11 9.80
C LEU A 115 -12.07 -9.82 8.94
N GLY A 116 -11.66 -10.94 8.34
CA GLY A 116 -12.53 -11.75 7.51
C GLY A 116 -13.62 -12.45 8.32
N VAL A 117 -14.68 -12.89 7.65
CA VAL A 117 -15.70 -13.80 8.23
C VAL A 117 -15.10 -15.12 8.70
N ASP A 118 -13.93 -15.50 8.15
CA ASP A 118 -13.11 -16.64 8.56
C ASP A 118 -12.27 -16.37 9.83
N LYS A 119 -12.49 -15.22 10.49
CA LYS A 119 -11.79 -14.76 11.69
C LYS A 119 -10.29 -14.56 11.48
N ARG A 120 -9.80 -14.41 10.24
CA ARG A 120 -8.39 -14.11 9.96
C ARG A 120 -8.19 -12.62 9.73
N LEU A 121 -7.11 -12.10 10.30
CA LEU A 121 -6.66 -10.73 10.07
C LEU A 121 -5.86 -10.66 8.77
N ARG A 122 -6.15 -9.66 7.94
CA ARG A 122 -5.43 -9.36 6.70
C ARG A 122 -5.04 -7.91 6.66
N ILE A 123 -3.90 -7.61 6.05
CA ILE A 123 -3.38 -6.25 5.97
C ILE A 123 -3.18 -5.87 4.51
N TYR A 124 -3.72 -4.69 4.17
CA TYR A 124 -3.37 -3.94 2.97
C TYR A 124 -2.65 -2.67 3.39
N VAL A 125 -1.51 -2.38 2.78
CA VAL A 125 -0.80 -1.10 2.92
C VAL A 125 -0.98 -0.32 1.62
N GLY A 126 -1.16 0.99 1.70
CA GLY A 126 -1.24 1.82 0.51
C GLY A 126 -0.76 3.23 0.74
N GLN A 127 -0.50 3.92 -0.37
CA GLN A 127 -0.20 5.35 -0.36
C GLN A 127 -1.33 6.20 -0.95
N SER A 128 -1.37 7.48 -0.59
CA SER A 128 -2.32 8.43 -1.15
C SER A 128 -1.73 9.83 -1.25
N GLY A 129 -2.14 10.58 -2.28
CA GLY A 129 -1.96 12.03 -2.36
C GLY A 129 -2.96 12.82 -1.51
N ASN A 130 -4.11 12.21 -1.20
CA ASN A 130 -5.17 12.77 -0.35
C ASN A 130 -5.79 11.62 0.46
N LEU A 131 -5.42 11.52 1.74
CA LEU A 131 -5.84 10.39 2.58
C LEU A 131 -7.36 10.33 2.75
N ARG A 132 -8.01 11.47 3.04
CA ARG A 132 -9.47 11.57 3.19
C ARG A 132 -10.23 10.99 2.01
N GLN A 133 -9.85 11.41 0.80
CA GLN A 133 -10.45 10.92 -0.43
C GLN A 133 -10.24 9.42 -0.60
N ARG A 134 -9.03 8.93 -0.36
CA ARG A 134 -8.68 7.51 -0.53
C ARG A 134 -9.42 6.60 0.46
N VAL A 135 -9.53 7.00 1.72
CA VAL A 135 -10.35 6.29 2.72
C VAL A 135 -11.82 6.27 2.28
N GLY A 136 -12.34 7.41 1.79
CA GLY A 136 -13.68 7.50 1.23
C GLY A 136 -13.92 6.54 0.05
N GLN A 137 -12.94 6.39 -0.85
CA GLN A 137 -13.00 5.41 -1.95
C GLN A 137 -13.08 3.98 -1.43
N HIS A 138 -12.26 3.62 -0.45
CA HIS A 138 -12.28 2.28 0.15
C HIS A 138 -13.62 1.94 0.80
N LEU A 139 -14.27 2.93 1.43
CA LEU A 139 -15.56 2.75 2.08
C LEU A 139 -16.73 2.74 1.08
N ASN A 140 -16.56 3.32 -0.12
CA ASN A 140 -17.60 3.41 -1.13
C ASN A 140 -17.77 2.10 -1.91
N PHE A 141 -18.90 1.42 -1.73
CA PHE A 141 -19.19 0.16 -2.41
C PHE A 141 -19.19 0.27 -3.94
N ARG A 142 -19.64 1.40 -4.51
CA ARG A 142 -19.66 1.60 -5.97
C ARG A 142 -18.24 1.69 -6.51
N TYR A 143 -17.38 2.41 -5.79
CA TYR A 143 -15.97 2.50 -6.15
C TYR A 143 -15.32 1.10 -6.13
N ARG A 144 -15.55 0.31 -5.08
CA ARG A 144 -14.99 -1.05 -4.97
C ARG A 144 -15.46 -1.97 -6.10
N ARG A 145 -16.75 -1.94 -6.42
CA ARG A 145 -17.34 -2.72 -7.52
C ARG A 145 -16.67 -2.40 -8.86
N ASP A 146 -16.42 -1.12 -9.13
CA ASP A 146 -15.88 -0.66 -10.40
C ASP A 146 -14.34 -0.79 -10.49
N HIS A 147 -13.65 -1.12 -9.39
CA HIS A 147 -12.20 -1.25 -9.31
C HIS A 147 -11.78 -2.57 -8.66
N PRO A 148 -12.17 -3.73 -9.22
CA PRO A 148 -11.96 -5.03 -8.57
C PRO A 148 -10.49 -5.29 -8.23
N SER A 149 -10.24 -5.77 -7.01
CA SER A 149 -8.92 -6.13 -6.51
C SER A 149 -9.04 -7.16 -5.39
N VAL A 150 -7.95 -7.87 -5.08
CA VAL A 150 -7.87 -8.78 -3.92
C VAL A 150 -8.22 -8.04 -2.62
N HIS A 151 -7.76 -6.80 -2.47
CA HIS A 151 -8.07 -5.96 -1.32
C HIS A 151 -9.58 -5.72 -1.16
N TYR A 152 -10.27 -5.35 -2.25
CA TYR A 152 -11.71 -5.14 -2.19
C TYR A 152 -12.52 -6.42 -2.05
N TRP A 153 -12.03 -7.51 -2.63
CA TRP A 153 -12.59 -8.83 -2.40
C TRP A 153 -12.55 -9.20 -0.92
N ALA A 154 -11.41 -8.99 -0.25
CA ALA A 154 -11.28 -9.23 1.18
C ALA A 154 -12.20 -8.33 2.02
N LEU A 155 -12.39 -7.06 1.63
CA LEU A 155 -13.32 -6.16 2.30
C LEU A 155 -14.78 -6.59 2.17
N GLU A 156 -15.20 -7.09 1.02
CA GLU A 156 -16.56 -7.59 0.79
C GLU A 156 -16.88 -8.80 1.69
N TRP A 157 -15.87 -9.63 1.97
CA TRP A 157 -15.96 -10.81 2.83
C TRP A 157 -15.43 -10.58 4.25
N SER A 158 -15.63 -9.36 4.79
CA SER A 158 -15.16 -8.98 6.11
C SER A 158 -16.29 -8.68 7.09
N VAL A 159 -16.05 -8.96 8.37
CA VAL A 159 -16.95 -8.54 9.46
C VAL A 159 -16.63 -7.15 9.97
N TYR A 160 -15.38 -6.72 9.82
CA TYR A 160 -14.91 -5.41 10.26
C TYR A 160 -13.61 -5.04 9.56
N ASN A 161 -13.37 -3.75 9.42
CA ASN A 161 -12.09 -3.22 8.98
C ASN A 161 -11.70 -1.95 9.74
N VAL A 162 -10.40 -1.68 9.83
CA VAL A 162 -9.85 -0.49 10.51
C VAL A 162 -8.78 0.15 9.64
N PHE A 163 -8.80 1.48 9.56
CA PHE A 163 -7.75 2.26 8.92
C PHE A 163 -6.77 2.80 9.95
N GLY A 164 -5.48 2.74 9.62
CA GLY A 164 -4.41 3.32 10.42
C GLY A 164 -3.49 4.15 9.53
N VAL A 165 -3.03 5.29 10.02
CA VAL A 165 -2.02 6.12 9.33
C VAL A 165 -0.63 5.69 9.79
N LEU A 166 0.24 5.33 8.85
CA LEU A 166 1.62 4.88 9.12
C LEU A 166 2.60 6.04 9.02
N ALA A 167 2.44 6.90 8.01
CA ALA A 167 3.29 8.06 7.79
C ALA A 167 2.46 9.22 7.24
N LEU A 168 2.79 10.44 7.65
CA LEU A 168 2.28 11.69 7.07
C LEU A 168 3.45 12.41 6.41
N ILE A 169 3.32 12.70 5.12
CA ILE A 169 4.41 13.29 4.34
C ILE A 169 4.17 14.80 4.26
N PRO A 170 5.09 15.63 4.79
CA PRO A 170 4.90 17.07 4.82
C PRO A 170 4.83 17.69 3.41
N PRO A 171 4.14 18.82 3.23
CA PRO A 171 4.04 19.50 1.92
C PRO A 171 5.40 20.01 1.44
N ALA A 172 5.70 19.83 0.14
CA ALA A 172 6.94 20.25 -0.55
C ALA A 172 7.38 21.71 -0.26
N GLU A 173 6.44 22.60 0.00
CA GLU A 173 6.70 24.04 0.18
C GLU A 173 7.24 24.42 1.57
N ARG A 174 7.18 23.52 2.57
CA ARG A 174 7.70 23.77 3.93
C ARG A 174 9.16 23.34 4.13
N HIS A 175 9.85 22.96 3.06
CA HIS A 175 11.14 22.26 3.12
C HIS A 175 12.37 23.17 3.34
N GLY A 176 12.18 24.48 3.42
CA GLY A 176 13.26 25.43 3.76
C GLY A 176 13.84 25.26 5.18
N GLY A 177 13.27 24.38 6.03
CA GLY A 177 13.72 24.25 7.43
C GLY A 177 13.83 22.83 8.01
N MET A 178 13.35 21.77 7.33
CA MET A 178 13.30 20.42 7.95
C MET A 178 14.52 19.53 7.63
N GLY A 179 15.34 19.88 6.64
CA GLY A 179 16.62 19.20 6.37
C GLY A 179 16.55 17.68 6.08
N LEU A 180 15.36 17.13 5.82
CA LEU A 180 15.17 15.70 5.58
C LEU A 180 15.61 15.34 4.15
N ALA A 181 16.52 14.39 4.05
CA ALA A 181 17.10 13.95 2.79
C ALA A 181 16.08 13.20 1.93
N GLY A 182 16.10 13.44 0.62
CA GLY A 182 15.32 12.71 -0.38
C GLY A 182 13.89 13.22 -0.61
N LEU A 183 13.42 14.22 0.14
CA LEU A 183 12.06 14.76 0.01
C LEU A 183 11.81 15.57 -1.28
N GLU A 184 12.87 15.92 -2.01
CA GLU A 184 12.76 16.51 -3.36
C GLU A 184 12.15 15.54 -4.39
N ARG A 185 12.17 14.22 -4.11
CA ARG A 185 11.55 13.16 -4.92
C ARG A 185 10.44 12.45 -4.15
N LEU A 186 9.36 13.19 -3.90
CA LEU A 186 8.19 12.67 -3.16
C LEU A 186 7.59 11.40 -3.79
N ASP A 187 7.66 11.24 -5.12
CA ASP A 187 7.23 10.03 -5.80
C ASP A 187 8.02 8.79 -5.33
N LEU A 188 9.35 8.91 -5.23
CA LEU A 188 10.22 7.82 -4.79
C LEU A 188 10.10 7.57 -3.29
N VAL A 189 10.02 8.64 -2.49
CA VAL A 189 9.80 8.55 -1.03
C VAL A 189 8.52 7.77 -0.74
N MET A 190 7.43 8.11 -1.40
CA MET A 190 6.14 7.47 -1.22
C MET A 190 6.24 5.97 -1.56
N ASN A 191 6.77 5.63 -2.75
CA ASN A 191 6.92 4.24 -3.17
C ASN A 191 7.80 3.42 -2.22
N VAL A 192 8.90 3.98 -1.73
CA VAL A 192 9.80 3.31 -0.78
C VAL A 192 9.14 3.15 0.58
N LEU A 193 8.40 4.14 1.09
CA LEU A 193 7.68 4.00 2.36
C LEU A 193 6.56 2.96 2.26
N GLU A 194 5.80 2.94 1.17
CA GLU A 194 4.77 1.91 0.94
C GLU A 194 5.41 0.52 0.87
N MET A 195 6.47 0.34 0.07
CA MET A 195 7.21 -0.92 -0.03
C MET A 195 7.76 -1.35 1.33
N TRP A 196 8.41 -0.45 2.05
CA TRP A 196 8.96 -0.73 3.37
C TRP A 196 7.87 -1.19 4.36
N MET A 197 6.74 -0.48 4.41
CA MET A 197 5.63 -0.87 5.28
C MET A 197 4.98 -2.18 4.84
N CYS A 198 4.88 -2.45 3.54
CA CYS A 198 4.44 -3.75 3.02
C CYS A 198 5.34 -4.89 3.51
N LEU A 199 6.66 -4.69 3.50
CA LEU A 199 7.62 -5.65 4.01
C LEU A 199 7.49 -5.83 5.52
N VAL A 200 7.43 -4.75 6.30
CA VAL A 200 7.29 -4.77 7.77
C VAL A 200 6.04 -5.57 8.21
N PHE A 201 4.92 -5.36 7.53
CA PHE A 201 3.66 -6.05 7.80
C PHE A 201 3.51 -7.40 7.09
N ARG A 202 4.46 -7.77 6.22
CA ARG A 202 4.39 -8.97 5.37
C ARG A 202 3.10 -9.02 4.56
N SER A 203 2.73 -7.91 3.91
CA SER A 203 1.48 -7.80 3.16
C SER A 203 1.58 -8.11 1.66
N LEU A 204 2.80 -8.26 1.11
CA LEU A 204 3.08 -8.67 -0.28
C LEU A 204 2.93 -10.19 -0.47
N PRO A 205 2.89 -10.71 -1.71
CA PRO A 205 2.85 -12.16 -1.94
C PRO A 205 4.10 -12.87 -1.39
N CYS A 206 3.98 -14.14 -1.01
CA CYS A 206 5.05 -14.92 -0.38
C CYS A 206 6.33 -14.93 -1.21
N ALA A 207 6.22 -15.16 -2.53
CA ALA A 207 7.36 -15.11 -3.44
C ALA A 207 8.06 -13.74 -3.40
N THR A 208 7.28 -12.66 -3.46
CA THR A 208 7.81 -11.29 -3.36
C THR A 208 8.46 -11.01 -2.00
N LEU A 209 7.91 -11.55 -0.90
CA LEU A 209 8.55 -11.43 0.42
C LEU A 209 9.90 -12.13 0.46
N VAL A 210 10.04 -13.29 -0.19
CA VAL A 210 11.31 -14.03 -0.27
C VAL A 210 12.38 -13.19 -0.95
N ASP A 211 12.02 -12.53 -2.06
CA ASP A 211 12.93 -11.73 -2.88
C ASP A 211 13.39 -10.44 -2.20
N TRP A 212 12.51 -9.78 -1.44
CA TRP A 212 12.74 -8.42 -0.94
C TRP A 212 13.13 -8.33 0.53
N LEU A 213 13.07 -9.43 1.28
CA LEU A 213 13.47 -9.46 2.67
C LEU A 213 14.91 -9.93 2.84
N PRO A 214 15.65 -9.36 3.81
CA PRO A 214 17.01 -9.79 4.07
C PRO A 214 17.04 -11.25 4.50
N ASP A 215 18.09 -11.95 4.06
CA ASP A 215 18.36 -13.35 4.41
C ASP A 215 19.47 -13.42 5.46
N ASP A 216 19.35 -12.61 6.51
CA ASP A 216 20.36 -12.42 7.56
C ASP A 216 20.02 -13.16 8.86
N GLY A 217 18.91 -13.90 8.88
CA GLY A 217 18.39 -14.59 10.07
C GLY A 217 17.80 -13.68 11.15
N LEU A 218 17.89 -12.35 11.00
CA LEU A 218 17.28 -11.38 11.92
C LEU A 218 15.81 -11.10 11.59
N VAL A 219 15.44 -11.33 10.33
CA VAL A 219 14.14 -10.97 9.76
C VAL A 219 13.47 -12.22 9.22
N ASP A 220 12.36 -12.64 9.85
CA ASP A 220 11.59 -13.81 9.39
C ASP A 220 10.85 -13.52 8.08
N LYS A 221 11.21 -14.20 6.99
CA LYS A 221 10.57 -14.00 5.68
C LYS A 221 9.10 -14.46 5.62
N GLY A 222 8.67 -15.25 6.59
CA GLY A 222 7.30 -15.72 6.73
C GLY A 222 6.29 -14.62 7.03
N ARG A 223 5.02 -15.00 6.96
CA ARG A 223 3.89 -14.14 7.37
C ARG A 223 3.95 -13.86 8.87
N ARG A 224 3.52 -12.67 9.27
CA ARG A 224 3.39 -12.31 10.70
C ARG A 224 2.33 -13.19 11.37
N MET A 225 2.54 -13.48 12.66
CA MET A 225 1.55 -14.12 13.51
C MET A 225 0.79 -13.08 14.34
N ALA A 226 -0.54 -13.18 14.34
CA ALA A 226 -1.48 -12.37 15.09
C ALA A 226 -2.23 -13.18 16.16
N LYS A 227 -3.14 -12.53 16.88
CA LYS A 227 -4.09 -13.18 17.79
C LYS A 227 -4.96 -14.19 17.06
N GLU A 228 -5.34 -13.83 15.83
CA GLU A 228 -6.20 -14.56 14.91
C GLU A 228 -5.48 -15.67 14.11
N GLY A 229 -4.18 -15.86 14.33
CA GLY A 229 -3.33 -16.78 13.57
C GLY A 229 -2.45 -16.05 12.56
N VAL A 230 -2.17 -16.69 11.42
CA VAL A 230 -1.34 -16.11 10.36
C VAL A 230 -2.04 -14.88 9.76
N VAL A 231 -1.32 -13.76 9.67
CA VAL A 231 -1.81 -12.53 9.01
C VAL A 231 -1.70 -12.69 7.49
N GLY A 232 -2.81 -12.52 6.78
CA GLY A 232 -2.83 -12.56 5.32
C GLY A 232 -2.38 -11.23 4.68
N GLY A 233 -1.73 -11.32 3.51
CA GLY A 233 -1.32 -10.17 2.73
C GLY A 233 -2.28 -9.85 1.59
N LEU A 234 -2.55 -8.57 1.37
CA LEU A 234 -3.47 -8.08 0.34
C LEU A 234 -2.80 -7.17 -0.70
N ASN A 235 -1.51 -6.86 -0.55
CA ASN A 235 -0.73 -6.18 -1.57
C ASN A 235 -0.33 -7.21 -2.63
N VAL A 236 -0.65 -6.95 -3.90
CA VAL A 236 -0.32 -7.83 -5.03
C VAL A 236 0.84 -7.25 -5.82
N ALA A 237 0.67 -6.01 -6.31
CA ALA A 237 1.71 -5.32 -7.06
C ALA A 237 2.78 -4.75 -6.12
N SER A 238 4.03 -4.73 -6.59
CA SER A 238 5.12 -4.04 -5.91
C SER A 238 4.87 -2.53 -5.90
N PRO A 239 4.91 -1.85 -4.74
CA PRO A 239 4.81 -0.40 -4.67
C PRO A 239 5.91 0.33 -5.46
N LEU A 240 7.04 -0.33 -5.72
CA LEU A 240 8.16 0.26 -6.45
C LEU A 240 7.87 0.46 -7.95
N ASP A 241 6.89 -0.27 -8.48
CA ASP A 241 6.47 -0.20 -9.89
C ASP A 241 5.39 0.86 -10.13
N GLN A 242 5.02 1.61 -9.11
CA GLN A 242 4.09 2.72 -9.30
C GLN A 242 4.66 3.77 -10.26
N GLY A 243 3.84 4.14 -11.24
CA GLY A 243 4.20 5.03 -12.35
C GLY A 243 4.75 4.30 -13.59
N VAL A 244 4.89 2.97 -13.55
CA VAL A 244 5.12 2.15 -14.74
C VAL A 244 3.81 2.03 -15.54
N GLU A 245 3.90 2.07 -16.86
CA GLU A 245 2.72 1.90 -17.72
C GLU A 245 2.12 0.50 -17.55
N GLY A 246 0.79 0.39 -17.58
CA GLY A 246 0.10 -0.87 -17.28
C GLY A 246 0.47 -2.05 -18.18
N LYS A 247 0.98 -1.78 -19.39
CA LYS A 247 1.46 -2.82 -20.33
C LYS A 247 2.81 -3.42 -19.92
N ASP A 248 3.59 -2.67 -19.14
CA ASP A 248 4.94 -3.02 -18.67
C ASP A 248 4.92 -3.45 -17.20
N MET A 249 3.73 -3.52 -16.57
CA MET A 249 3.59 -3.99 -15.21
C MET A 249 3.87 -5.49 -15.15
N PRO A 250 4.77 -5.94 -14.26
CA PRO A 250 5.10 -7.35 -14.13
C PRO A 250 3.86 -8.12 -13.70
N PHE A 251 3.64 -9.27 -14.35
CA PHE A 251 2.63 -10.20 -13.90
C PHE A 251 3.08 -10.82 -12.57
N VAL A 252 2.22 -10.73 -11.56
CA VAL A 252 2.46 -11.34 -10.25
C VAL A 252 1.66 -12.63 -10.17
N ASP A 253 2.36 -13.75 -10.06
CA ASP A 253 1.71 -15.03 -9.82
C ASP A 253 1.31 -15.15 -8.34
N LEU A 254 0.04 -15.47 -8.10
CA LEU A 254 -0.54 -15.70 -6.78
C LEU A 254 -0.91 -17.17 -6.58
N SER A 255 -0.47 -18.06 -7.46
CA SER A 255 -0.78 -19.49 -7.41
C SER A 255 -0.33 -20.16 -6.11
N GLU A 256 0.76 -19.68 -5.52
CA GLU A 256 1.34 -20.19 -4.27
C GLU A 256 0.68 -19.62 -2.99
N GLU A 257 -0.23 -18.65 -3.11
CA GLU A 257 -0.88 -18.06 -1.94
C GLU A 257 -1.87 -19.03 -1.29
N THR A 258 -1.69 -19.34 -0.02
CA THR A 258 -2.58 -20.28 0.71
C THR A 258 -3.75 -19.60 1.41
N ASP A 259 -3.84 -18.27 1.35
CA ASP A 259 -4.93 -17.53 1.96
C ASP A 259 -6.27 -17.85 1.28
N PRO A 260 -7.30 -18.32 2.04
CA PRO A 260 -8.59 -18.71 1.47
C PRO A 260 -9.27 -17.61 0.65
N VAL A 261 -9.14 -16.34 1.06
CA VAL A 261 -9.77 -15.19 0.37
C VAL A 261 -9.06 -14.91 -0.95
N VAL A 262 -7.74 -15.06 -1.01
CA VAL A 262 -6.97 -14.93 -2.25
C VAL A 262 -7.33 -16.06 -3.21
N GLN A 263 -7.41 -17.30 -2.72
CA GLN A 263 -7.79 -18.46 -3.54
C GLN A 263 -9.23 -18.36 -4.08
N GLU A 264 -10.17 -17.85 -3.28
CA GLU A 264 -11.53 -17.57 -3.73
C GLU A 264 -11.54 -16.50 -4.83
N TYR A 265 -10.82 -15.40 -4.63
CA TYR A 265 -10.69 -14.35 -5.64
C TYR A 265 -10.14 -14.88 -6.96
N LEU A 266 -9.08 -15.71 -6.92
CA LEU A 266 -8.52 -16.32 -8.12
C LEU A 266 -9.52 -17.23 -8.83
N ARG A 267 -10.33 -18.00 -8.09
CA ARG A 267 -11.40 -18.83 -8.65
C ARG A 267 -12.48 -17.98 -9.32
N GLU A 268 -12.92 -16.90 -8.69
CA GLU A 268 -13.90 -15.98 -9.28
C GLU A 268 -13.36 -15.29 -10.54
N MET A 269 -12.10 -14.85 -10.52
CA MET A 269 -11.46 -14.24 -11.69
C MET A 269 -11.32 -15.24 -12.85
N LYS A 270 -11.00 -16.51 -12.57
CA LYS A 270 -11.00 -17.58 -13.57
C LYS A 270 -12.41 -17.82 -14.13
N ARG A 271 -13.45 -17.84 -13.29
CA ARG A 271 -14.85 -18.00 -13.72
C ARG A 271 -15.31 -16.86 -14.64
N ARG A 272 -14.96 -15.62 -14.33
CA ARG A 272 -15.27 -14.45 -15.17
C ARG A 272 -14.58 -14.51 -16.52
N LYS A 273 -13.30 -14.90 -16.55
CA LYS A 273 -12.54 -15.07 -17.80
C LYS A 273 -13.03 -16.28 -18.63
N GLY A 274 -13.39 -17.38 -17.96
CA GLY A 274 -13.94 -18.58 -18.61
C GLY A 274 -15.36 -18.38 -19.14
N GLY A 275 -16.13 -17.47 -18.54
CA GLY A 275 -17.47 -17.10 -19.01
C GLY A 275 -17.51 -16.25 -20.29
N GLU A 276 -16.36 -15.74 -20.75
CA GLU A 276 -16.25 -15.05 -22.05
C GLU A 276 -16.02 -16.01 -23.23
N VAL A 277 -15.91 -17.33 -22.99
CA VAL A 277 -15.80 -18.36 -24.04
C VAL A 277 -16.89 -19.42 -23.88
N GLU A 278 -18.16 -19.01 -23.96
CA GLU A 278 -19.25 -19.84 -24.48
C GLU A 278 -20.52 -18.99 -24.69
N VAL A 279 -20.43 -17.95 -25.54
CA VAL A 279 -21.58 -17.71 -26.41
C VAL A 279 -21.53 -18.83 -27.44
N VAL A 280 -22.19 -19.94 -27.12
CA VAL A 280 -22.61 -20.90 -28.14
C VAL A 280 -23.26 -20.05 -29.23
N LYS A 281 -22.54 -19.87 -30.34
CA LYS A 281 -23.14 -19.50 -31.61
C LYS A 281 -24.11 -20.62 -31.92
N VAL A 282 -25.32 -20.53 -31.39
CA VAL A 282 -26.47 -21.17 -31.99
C VAL A 282 -26.51 -20.54 -33.37
N LYS A 283 -26.06 -21.30 -34.37
CA LYS A 283 -26.38 -21.03 -35.77
C LYS A 283 -27.89 -21.09 -35.87
N ILE A 284 -28.56 -19.96 -35.64
CA ILE A 284 -29.88 -19.74 -36.17
C ILE A 284 -29.64 -19.58 -37.67
N GLY A 285 -30.17 -20.51 -38.43
CA GLY A 285 -30.06 -20.54 -39.88
C GLY A 285 -30.54 -19.24 -40.51
N ASP A 286 -29.99 -18.98 -41.68
CA ASP A 286 -30.17 -17.78 -42.49
C ASP A 286 -31.61 -17.24 -42.48
N GLY A 287 -31.73 -16.03 -41.97
CA GLY A 287 -32.91 -15.19 -42.08
C GLY A 287 -32.45 -13.75 -41.94
N ASP A 288 -32.21 -13.09 -43.07
CA ASP A 288 -31.83 -11.69 -43.16
C ASP A 288 -32.81 -10.84 -42.36
N MET A 289 -32.37 -10.40 -41.18
CA MET A 289 -33.05 -9.40 -40.40
C MET A 289 -32.22 -8.13 -40.54
N GLU A 290 -32.61 -7.28 -41.49
CA GLU A 290 -32.11 -5.92 -41.63
C GLU A 290 -32.21 -5.21 -40.27
N VAL A 291 -31.08 -5.10 -39.58
CA VAL A 291 -30.97 -4.27 -38.39
C VAL A 291 -30.93 -2.84 -38.90
N ASP A 292 -32.11 -2.21 -38.85
CA ASP A 292 -32.38 -0.81 -39.16
C ASP A 292 -31.21 0.09 -38.73
N GLU A 293 -30.52 0.67 -39.71
CA GLU A 293 -29.42 1.61 -39.52
C GLU A 293 -29.84 2.79 -38.63
N GLU A 294 -31.15 3.10 -38.60
CA GLU A 294 -31.72 4.14 -37.76
C GLU A 294 -31.65 3.80 -36.27
N GLU A 295 -31.87 2.54 -35.87
CA GLU A 295 -31.72 2.03 -34.50
C GLU A 295 -30.24 2.10 -34.06
N ARG A 296 -29.31 1.77 -34.96
CA ARG A 296 -27.86 1.82 -34.71
C ARG A 296 -27.37 3.26 -34.54
N ALA A 297 -27.88 4.18 -35.36
CA ALA A 297 -27.65 5.62 -35.24
C ALA A 297 -28.25 6.19 -33.94
N ARG A 298 -29.46 5.74 -33.56
CA ARG A 298 -30.11 6.12 -32.29
C ARG A 298 -29.29 5.73 -31.09
N ARG A 299 -28.73 4.52 -31.07
CA ARG A 299 -27.85 4.05 -29.98
C ARG A 299 -26.56 4.85 -29.91
N LYS A 300 -25.89 5.12 -31.04
CA LYS A 300 -24.70 5.99 -31.07
C LYS A 300 -25.00 7.40 -30.56
N LYS A 301 -26.15 7.98 -30.94
CA LYS A 301 -26.61 9.29 -30.46
C LYS A 301 -26.89 9.27 -28.95
N MET A 302 -27.53 8.21 -28.45
CA MET A 302 -27.80 8.03 -27.01
C MET A 302 -26.50 7.88 -26.20
N TYR A 303 -25.51 7.14 -26.69
CA TYR A 303 -24.19 7.01 -26.04
C TYR A 303 -23.41 8.34 -26.04
N ALA A 304 -23.44 9.08 -27.15
CA ALA A 304 -22.80 10.40 -27.23
C ALA A 304 -23.47 11.43 -26.30
N GLU A 305 -24.81 11.40 -26.18
CA GLU A 305 -25.56 12.27 -25.27
C GLU A 305 -25.29 11.91 -23.79
N LYS A 306 -25.20 10.61 -23.48
CA LYS A 306 -24.84 10.12 -22.15
C LYS A 306 -23.41 10.52 -21.75
N ALA A 307 -22.46 10.46 -22.69
CA ALA A 307 -21.09 10.94 -22.48
C ALA A 307 -21.03 12.46 -22.24
N ARG A 308 -21.81 13.25 -22.99
CA ARG A 308 -21.92 14.71 -22.77
C ARG A 308 -22.55 15.08 -21.42
N ARG A 309 -23.48 14.25 -20.89
CA ARG A 309 -24.03 14.40 -19.53
C ARG A 309 -22.99 14.16 -18.44
N TYR A 310 -22.01 13.27 -18.64
CA TYR A 310 -20.91 13.06 -17.69
C TYR A 310 -19.94 14.26 -17.65
N GLN A 311 -19.75 14.93 -18.78
CA GLN A 311 -18.87 16.10 -18.86
C GLN A 311 -19.49 17.35 -18.23
N ARG A 312 -20.83 17.52 -18.30
CA ARG A 312 -21.57 18.62 -17.64
C ARG A 312 -21.78 18.45 -16.14
N ARG A 313 -21.69 17.23 -15.59
CA ARG A 313 -21.88 16.95 -14.14
C ARG A 313 -20.61 17.09 -13.29
N ARG A 314 -19.46 17.45 -13.88
CA ARG A 314 -18.26 17.79 -13.09
C ARG A 314 -18.31 19.17 -12.46
N ASP A 315 -19.18 20.07 -12.95
CA ASP A 315 -19.16 21.49 -12.55
C ASP A 315 -20.28 21.91 -11.60
N THR A 316 -21.24 21.04 -11.27
CA THR A 316 -22.28 21.37 -10.27
C THR A 316 -22.64 20.17 -9.38
N ASP A 317 -22.42 20.39 -8.08
CA ASP A 317 -22.97 19.68 -6.93
C ASP A 317 -22.49 18.25 -6.62
N ILE A 318 -21.51 18.19 -5.71
CA ILE A 318 -21.30 17.04 -4.83
C ILE A 318 -22.44 17.05 -3.79
N VAL A 319 -23.51 16.30 -4.07
CA VAL A 319 -24.53 15.97 -3.07
C VAL A 319 -23.98 14.87 -2.16
N ILE A 320 -23.67 15.23 -0.91
CA ILE A 320 -23.29 14.30 0.16
C ILE A 320 -24.56 13.51 0.57
N PRO A 321 -24.58 12.16 0.49
CA PRO A 321 -25.72 11.39 0.97
C PRO A 321 -25.87 11.50 2.50
N GLN A 322 -27.10 11.76 2.96
CA GLN A 322 -27.50 11.99 4.37
C GLN A 322 -27.16 10.88 5.39
N TRP A 323 -26.57 9.75 4.97
CA TRP A 323 -26.23 8.63 5.84
C TRP A 323 -24.91 8.85 6.59
N VAL A 324 -24.21 9.96 6.31
CA VAL A 324 -22.99 10.41 6.99
C VAL A 324 -23.28 11.03 8.39
N PHE A 325 -24.55 11.23 8.78
CA PHE A 325 -24.90 11.85 10.07
C PHE A 325 -25.16 10.89 11.24
N LEU A 326 -25.28 9.58 11.02
CA LEU A 326 -25.66 8.63 12.10
C LEU A 326 -24.51 7.79 12.67
N GLY A 327 -23.28 7.97 12.20
CA GLY A 327 -22.09 7.29 12.74
C GLY A 327 -21.31 8.07 13.81
N ALA A 328 -21.81 9.23 14.25
CA ALA A 328 -21.14 10.08 15.24
C ALA A 328 -21.78 10.01 16.65
N LEU A 329 -22.69 9.06 16.88
CA LEU A 329 -23.27 8.74 18.18
C LEU A 329 -23.37 7.21 18.34
N ALA A 330 -22.21 6.57 18.48
CA ALA A 330 -22.02 5.27 19.12
C ALA A 330 -20.55 5.09 19.49
#